data_AF-A0A1C6S120-F1
#
_entry.id   AF-A0A1C6S120-F1
#
_cell.length_a   1.000
_cell.length_b   1.000
_cell.length_c   1.000
_cell.angle_alpha   90.00
_cell.angle_beta   90.00
_cell.angle_gamma   90.00
#
_symmetry.space_group_name_H-M   'P 1'
#
loop_
_entity.id
_entity.type
_entity.pdbx_description
1 polymer ?
#
loop_
_entity_poly.entity_id
_entity_poly.type
_entity_poly.pdbx_seq_one_letter_code
_entity_poly.pdbx_strand_id
1 'polypeptide(L)'
;MISSHASSFAGLPVVPFTPGMSLPADPSAVAWRLEVEDFEAEPEEFAALVAAFREQVPPAAVRAVVIGEWGTAYEQELPVELLVDAAAEWTGLRAVFLADLVSEQCEISWLTLTDITPLLTAYPTLEVLWVRGGNGLTLTPMRHDGLRELRFESGGLPGALVRAVGESTLPALERLDVWLGRSDYGGDTTVEDLAPLLAGAGLPALRHLAVCNGESQDAVVAAVADAAVVPRLAVLDLSMGVLTDQGVDALLAGQPLTHLRRLDLHHHFLSEEAQRRVVDALPGVEVDLSDAQKASVYDGREYRFTAVGE
;
A
#
# COMPACT_ATOMS: atom_id res chain seq x y z
N MET A 1 -13.08 4.73 1.23
CA MET A 1 -12.81 6.04 0.59
C MET A 1 -11.69 6.74 1.33
N ILE A 2 -10.72 7.31 0.62
CA ILE A 2 -9.59 8.04 1.20
C ILE A 2 -9.89 9.54 1.15
N SER A 3 -10.06 10.16 2.32
CA SER A 3 -10.57 11.53 2.45
C SER A 3 -9.54 12.53 3.00
N SER A 4 -8.30 12.11 3.22
CA SER A 4 -7.24 13.00 3.71
C SER A 4 -5.87 12.58 3.22
N HIS A 5 -5.06 13.58 2.86
CA HIS A 5 -3.64 13.41 2.58
C HIS A 5 -2.84 12.95 3.79
N ALA A 6 -1.68 12.36 3.53
CA ALA A 6 -0.71 12.09 4.57
C ALA A 6 -0.19 13.41 5.18
N SER A 7 -0.45 13.63 6.47
CA SER A 7 0.13 14.75 7.22
C SER A 7 1.58 14.49 7.66
N SER A 8 1.99 13.22 7.67
CA SER A 8 3.36 12.77 7.92
C SER A 8 3.66 11.53 7.08
N PHE A 9 4.92 11.37 6.67
CA PHE A 9 5.39 10.23 5.89
C PHE A 9 6.82 9.86 6.31
N ALA A 10 7.08 8.56 6.50
CA ALA A 10 8.36 8.04 7.00
C ALA A 10 8.88 8.73 8.29
N GLY A 11 7.96 9.11 9.19
CA GLY A 11 8.27 9.81 10.44
C GLY A 11 8.59 11.30 10.30
N LEU A 12 8.42 11.87 9.10
CA LEU A 12 8.65 13.28 8.81
C LEU A 12 7.31 14.01 8.54
N PRO A 13 7.15 15.27 8.96
CA PRO A 13 5.99 16.07 8.55
C PRO A 13 6.00 16.29 7.04
N VAL A 14 4.84 16.20 6.40
CA VAL A 14 4.70 16.48 4.96
C VAL A 14 4.61 17.99 4.75
N VAL A 15 5.42 18.52 3.84
CA VAL A 15 5.47 19.96 3.50
C VAL A 15 5.39 20.12 1.98
N PRO A 16 4.39 20.88 1.45
CA PRO A 16 4.30 21.15 0.03
C PRO A 16 5.46 22.05 -0.41
N PHE A 17 6.07 21.70 -1.53
CA PHE A 17 7.04 22.57 -2.20
C PHE A 17 6.31 23.54 -3.13
N THR A 18 6.65 24.83 -3.03
CA THR A 18 6.21 25.86 -3.97
C THR A 18 7.44 26.58 -4.50
N PRO A 19 7.62 26.72 -5.83
CA PRO A 19 8.74 27.47 -6.39
C PRO A 19 8.84 28.89 -5.80
N GLY A 20 10.03 29.26 -5.31
CA GLY A 20 10.29 30.55 -4.68
C GLY A 20 9.93 30.64 -3.20
N MET A 21 9.48 29.54 -2.57
CA MET A 21 9.22 29.52 -1.14
C MET A 21 10.50 29.71 -0.31
N SER A 22 10.34 30.20 0.92
CA SER A 22 11.40 30.08 1.92
C SER A 22 11.47 28.64 2.41
N LEU A 23 12.62 28.00 2.27
CA LEU A 23 12.81 26.63 2.75
C LEU A 23 12.75 26.56 4.29
N PRO A 24 12.32 25.42 4.85
CA PRO A 24 12.48 25.14 6.27
C PRO A 24 13.95 25.28 6.72
N ALA A 25 14.14 25.55 8.01
CA ALA A 25 15.49 25.68 8.59
C ALA A 25 16.36 24.43 8.38
N ASP A 26 15.73 23.25 8.38
CA ASP A 26 16.35 21.99 7.97
C ASP A 26 15.49 21.32 6.88
N PRO A 27 15.85 21.48 5.59
CA PRO A 27 15.16 20.83 4.47
C PRO A 27 15.17 19.30 4.52
N SER A 28 15.99 18.67 5.38
CA SER A 28 16.06 17.21 5.53
C SER A 28 15.14 16.65 6.61
N ALA A 29 14.51 17.52 7.40
CA ALA A 29 13.59 17.17 8.47
C ALA A 29 12.12 17.12 8.02
N VAL A 30 11.85 17.08 6.71
CA VAL A 30 10.50 17.07 6.13
C VAL A 30 10.38 16.04 5.00
N ALA A 31 9.16 15.57 4.76
CA ALA A 31 8.80 14.87 3.54
C ALA A 31 8.25 15.89 2.54
N TRP A 32 8.94 16.06 1.41
CA TRP A 32 8.58 17.05 0.41
C TRP A 32 7.41 16.57 -0.44
N ARG A 33 6.30 17.30 -0.41
CA ARG A 33 5.17 17.03 -1.31
C ARG A 33 5.32 17.84 -2.59
N LEU A 34 5.31 17.14 -3.72
CA LEU A 34 5.30 17.72 -5.06
C LEU A 34 3.91 17.50 -5.65
N GLU A 35 3.19 18.58 -5.92
CA GLU A 35 1.86 18.54 -6.53
C GLU A 35 1.59 19.80 -7.36
N VAL A 36 0.82 19.65 -8.42
CA VAL A 36 0.18 20.78 -9.13
C VAL A 36 -1.21 21.02 -8.54
N GLU A 37 -1.64 22.29 -8.53
CA GLU A 37 -2.98 22.65 -8.03
C GLU A 37 -4.08 22.40 -9.07
N ASP A 38 -3.74 22.40 -10.36
CA ASP A 38 -4.69 22.21 -11.45
C ASP A 38 -4.80 20.73 -11.85
N PHE A 39 -6.02 20.19 -11.81
CA PHE A 39 -6.33 18.80 -12.17
C PHE A 39 -6.35 18.57 -13.68
N GLU A 40 -6.22 19.64 -14.47
CA GLU A 40 -6.04 19.60 -15.91
C GLU A 40 -4.65 20.10 -16.33
N ALA A 41 -3.71 20.20 -15.39
CA ALA A 41 -2.35 20.63 -15.69
C ALA A 41 -1.71 19.76 -16.78
N GLU A 42 -1.01 20.41 -17.70
CA GLU A 42 -0.26 19.71 -18.73
C GLU A 42 1.01 19.04 -18.12
N PRO A 43 1.53 17.94 -18.70
CA PRO A 43 2.69 17.23 -18.16
C PRO A 43 3.91 18.13 -17.89
N GLU A 44 4.09 19.17 -18.71
CA GLU A 44 5.17 20.13 -18.57
C GLU A 44 5.12 20.94 -17.28
N GLU A 45 3.95 21.14 -16.68
CA GLU A 45 3.80 21.89 -15.43
C GLU A 45 4.34 21.11 -14.24
N PHE A 46 3.99 19.82 -14.13
CA PHE A 46 4.56 18.94 -13.11
C PHE A 46 6.06 18.74 -13.34
N ALA A 47 6.50 18.58 -14.60
CA ALA A 47 7.93 18.53 -14.93
C ALA A 47 8.69 19.81 -14.51
N ALA A 48 8.09 20.98 -14.74
CA ALA A 48 8.65 22.27 -14.33
C ALA A 48 8.71 22.39 -12.79
N LEU A 49 7.70 21.88 -12.07
CA LEU A 49 7.71 21.82 -10.61
C LEU A 49 8.89 20.96 -10.09
N VAL A 50 9.09 19.76 -10.65
CA VAL A 50 10.20 18.88 -10.28
C VAL A 50 11.55 19.54 -10.59
N ALA A 51 11.68 20.20 -11.75
CA ALA A 51 12.89 20.95 -12.11
C ALA A 51 13.17 22.09 -11.12
N ALA A 52 12.16 22.87 -10.75
CA ALA A 52 12.29 23.92 -9.75
C ALA A 52 12.68 23.37 -8.37
N PHE A 53 12.12 22.21 -7.98
CA PHE A 53 12.48 21.54 -6.73
C PHE A 53 13.95 21.11 -6.72
N ARG A 54 14.45 20.52 -7.81
CA ARG A 54 15.86 20.14 -7.96
C ARG A 54 16.81 21.33 -7.88
N GLU A 55 16.41 22.48 -8.42
CA GLU A 55 17.22 23.70 -8.38
C GLU A 55 17.26 24.34 -6.99
N GLN A 56 16.11 24.37 -6.29
CA GLN A 56 15.95 25.18 -5.09
C GLN A 56 16.22 24.41 -3.80
N VAL A 57 16.00 23.10 -3.77
CA VAL A 57 16.21 22.28 -2.57
C VAL A 57 17.58 21.60 -2.63
N PRO A 58 18.43 21.75 -1.59
CA PRO A 58 19.73 21.08 -1.56
C PRO A 58 19.59 19.56 -1.76
N PRO A 59 20.20 18.96 -2.80
CA PRO A 59 19.95 17.55 -3.14
C PRO A 59 20.23 16.56 -1.99
N ALA A 60 21.28 16.83 -1.21
CA ALA A 60 21.64 16.01 -0.04
C ALA A 60 20.61 16.06 1.10
N ALA A 61 19.71 17.04 1.09
CA ALA A 61 18.65 17.20 2.07
C ALA A 61 17.35 16.48 1.67
N VAL A 62 17.20 16.04 0.42
CA VAL A 62 16.00 15.30 -0.02
C VAL A 62 16.02 13.90 0.59
N ARG A 63 15.21 13.67 1.63
CA ARG A 63 15.12 12.39 2.37
C ARG A 63 13.84 11.63 2.09
N ALA A 64 12.72 12.33 1.95
CA ALA A 64 11.43 11.75 1.63
C ALA A 64 10.68 12.63 0.65
N VAL A 65 10.00 12.00 -0.31
CA VAL A 65 9.18 12.67 -1.33
C VAL A 65 7.79 12.04 -1.34
N VAL A 66 6.77 12.88 -1.40
CA VAL A 66 5.36 12.52 -1.61
C VAL A 66 4.94 13.13 -2.94
N ILE A 67 4.42 12.31 -3.84
CA ILE A 67 3.84 12.79 -5.10
C ILE A 67 2.34 12.91 -4.90
N GLY A 68 1.84 14.13 -4.95
CA GLY A 68 0.43 14.45 -4.98
C GLY A 68 -0.11 14.45 -6.40
N GLU A 69 -1.03 15.35 -6.69
CA GLU A 69 -1.59 15.55 -8.03
C GLU A 69 -0.49 15.92 -9.05
N TRP A 70 -0.57 15.36 -10.26
CA TRP A 70 0.33 15.63 -11.37
C TRP A 70 -0.36 16.16 -12.64
N GLY A 71 -1.69 16.35 -12.61
CA GLY A 71 -2.48 16.90 -13.71
C GLY A 71 -3.71 16.04 -13.97
N THR A 72 -3.93 15.59 -15.21
CA THR A 72 -5.04 14.66 -15.51
C THR A 72 -4.71 13.23 -15.06
N ALA A 73 -4.55 12.99 -13.75
CA ALA A 73 -4.10 11.72 -13.16
C ALA A 73 -4.95 10.48 -13.51
N TYR A 74 -6.18 10.68 -14.00
CA TYR A 74 -7.06 9.61 -14.50
C TYR A 74 -6.80 9.23 -15.96
N GLU A 75 -6.06 10.04 -16.72
CA GLU A 75 -5.70 9.84 -18.13
C GLU A 75 -4.18 9.69 -18.34
N GLN A 76 -3.39 10.42 -17.57
CA GLN A 76 -1.94 10.48 -17.69
C GLN A 76 -1.27 9.58 -16.67
N GLU A 77 -0.32 8.77 -17.14
CA GLU A 77 0.56 7.98 -16.28
C GLU A 77 1.35 8.88 -15.34
N LEU A 78 1.46 8.46 -14.08
CA LEU A 78 2.36 9.06 -13.10
C LEU A 78 3.81 9.17 -13.66
N PRO A 79 4.41 10.37 -13.75
CA PRO A 79 5.71 10.59 -14.39
C PRO A 79 6.90 10.19 -13.48
N VAL A 80 7.03 8.89 -13.21
CA VAL A 80 8.07 8.31 -12.34
C VAL A 80 9.49 8.58 -12.86
N GLU A 81 9.66 8.75 -14.17
CA GLU A 81 10.93 9.04 -14.82
C GLU A 81 11.56 10.35 -14.31
N LEU A 82 10.75 11.34 -13.92
CA LEU A 82 11.26 12.59 -13.36
C LEU A 82 11.99 12.36 -12.03
N LEU A 83 11.55 11.38 -11.24
CA LEU A 83 12.19 10.97 -10.00
C LEU A 83 13.43 10.13 -10.29
N VAL A 84 13.38 9.26 -11.30
CA VAL A 84 14.53 8.45 -11.75
C VAL A 84 15.67 9.35 -12.22
N ASP A 85 15.38 10.38 -13.01
CA ASP A 85 16.35 11.34 -13.54
C ASP A 85 17.02 12.17 -12.44
N ALA A 86 16.39 12.30 -11.28
CA ALA A 86 16.93 12.99 -10.11
C ALA A 86 17.82 12.08 -9.23
N ALA A 87 17.91 10.78 -9.49
CA ALA A 87 18.54 9.81 -8.58
C ALA A 87 20.03 10.06 -8.32
N ALA A 88 20.75 10.61 -9.31
CA ALA A 88 22.16 10.99 -9.15
C ALA A 88 22.35 12.15 -8.16
N GLU A 89 21.32 12.98 -7.96
CA GLU A 89 21.34 14.15 -7.09
C GLU A 89 20.77 13.80 -5.71
N TRP A 90 19.61 13.14 -5.67
CA TRP A 90 18.90 12.77 -4.43
C TRP A 90 19.44 11.50 -3.78
N THR A 91 20.77 11.42 -3.64
CA THR A 91 21.47 10.29 -3.00
C THR A 91 21.05 10.05 -1.53
N GLY A 92 20.43 11.06 -0.92
CA GLY A 92 19.87 11.02 0.43
C GLY A 92 18.47 10.40 0.52
N LEU A 93 17.77 10.16 -0.59
CA LEU A 93 16.38 9.72 -0.60
C LEU A 93 16.23 8.33 0.02
N ARG A 94 15.27 8.19 0.94
CA ARG A 94 14.97 6.95 1.67
C ARG A 94 13.49 6.58 1.63
N ALA A 95 12.60 7.53 1.37
CA ALA A 95 11.18 7.26 1.35
C ALA A 95 10.49 7.93 0.16
N VAL A 96 9.63 7.20 -0.54
CA VAL A 96 8.79 7.73 -1.61
C VAL A 96 7.35 7.28 -1.41
N PHE A 97 6.41 8.22 -1.48
CA PHE A 97 4.99 7.93 -1.58
C PHE A 97 4.48 8.41 -2.93
N LEU A 98 4.03 7.49 -3.78
CA LEU A 98 3.46 7.77 -5.09
C LEU A 98 1.93 7.89 -5.01
N ALA A 99 1.41 8.95 -5.62
CA ALA A 99 -0.01 9.22 -5.82
C ALA A 99 -0.84 9.40 -4.53
N ASP A 100 -0.35 10.19 -3.57
CA ASP A 100 -1.14 10.59 -2.38
C ASP A 100 -2.23 11.61 -2.75
N LEU A 101 -3.26 11.14 -3.45
CA LEU A 101 -4.47 11.86 -3.83
C LEU A 101 -5.64 11.41 -2.95
N VAL A 102 -6.56 12.33 -2.68
CA VAL A 102 -7.86 12.04 -2.03
C VAL A 102 -8.95 11.85 -3.07
N SER A 103 -10.06 11.23 -2.67
CA SER A 103 -11.20 10.95 -3.57
C SER A 103 -11.72 12.18 -4.32
N GLU A 104 -11.65 13.36 -3.71
CA GLU A 104 -12.09 14.63 -4.29
C GLU A 104 -11.21 15.11 -5.45
N GLN A 105 -9.95 14.65 -5.53
CA GLN A 105 -9.04 14.93 -6.63
C GLN A 105 -9.16 13.85 -7.71
N CYS A 106 -8.97 12.59 -7.29
CA CYS A 106 -9.09 11.43 -8.16
C CYS A 106 -9.41 10.21 -7.30
N GLU A 107 -10.45 9.47 -7.67
CA GLU A 107 -10.76 8.18 -7.05
C GLU A 107 -9.58 7.22 -7.20
N ILE A 108 -9.32 6.40 -6.18
CA ILE A 108 -8.13 5.52 -6.16
C ILE A 108 -8.16 4.50 -7.31
N SER A 109 -9.36 4.12 -7.72
CA SER A 109 -9.64 3.20 -8.83
C SER A 109 -9.51 3.86 -10.21
N TRP A 110 -9.31 5.18 -10.29
CA TRP A 110 -9.20 5.92 -11.56
C TRP A 110 -7.75 6.36 -11.84
N LEU A 111 -6.89 6.38 -10.82
CA LEU A 111 -5.46 6.71 -10.95
C LEU A 111 -4.78 5.86 -12.03
N THR A 112 -4.11 6.52 -12.97
CA THR A 112 -3.30 5.88 -14.01
C THR A 112 -1.83 5.86 -13.58
N LEU A 113 -1.32 4.68 -13.25
CA LEU A 113 0.06 4.46 -12.80
C LEU A 113 0.92 3.84 -13.91
N THR A 114 2.17 3.52 -13.57
CA THR A 114 3.17 3.02 -14.51
C THR A 114 4.04 1.93 -13.89
N ASP A 115 5.06 1.45 -14.62
CA ASP A 115 6.08 0.55 -14.06
C ASP A 115 6.96 1.28 -13.02
N ILE A 116 6.95 0.79 -11.79
CA ILE A 116 7.75 1.35 -10.69
C ILE A 116 9.14 0.70 -10.55
N THR A 117 9.45 -0.33 -11.34
CA THR A 117 10.76 -1.01 -11.33
C THR A 117 11.94 -0.05 -11.57
N PRO A 118 11.86 0.91 -12.51
CA PRO A 118 12.95 1.88 -12.73
C PRO A 118 13.25 2.72 -11.49
N LEU A 119 12.23 3.12 -10.72
CA LEU A 119 12.40 3.89 -9.48
C LEU A 119 13.21 3.10 -8.45
N LEU A 120 12.81 1.86 -8.18
CA LEU A 120 13.52 0.98 -7.25
C LEU A 120 14.95 0.67 -7.71
N THR A 121 15.16 0.57 -9.02
CA THR A 121 16.50 0.36 -9.59
C THR A 121 17.39 1.60 -9.42
N ALA A 122 16.82 2.79 -9.58
CA ALA A 122 17.54 4.06 -9.46
C ALA A 122 17.93 4.39 -8.01
N TYR A 123 17.14 3.94 -7.04
CA TYR A 123 17.33 4.22 -5.61
C TYR A 123 17.59 2.96 -4.79
N PRO A 124 18.78 2.32 -4.91
CA PRO A 124 19.09 1.07 -4.20
C PRO A 124 19.11 1.18 -2.67
N THR A 125 19.13 2.41 -2.15
CA THR A 125 19.06 2.71 -0.71
C THR A 125 17.66 3.09 -0.23
N LEU A 126 16.63 2.98 -1.07
CA LEU A 126 15.25 3.29 -0.68
C LEU A 126 14.79 2.31 0.42
N GLU A 127 14.17 2.85 1.47
CA GLU A 127 13.73 2.09 2.64
C GLU A 127 12.20 1.99 2.71
N VAL A 128 11.47 3.00 2.24
CA VAL A 128 10.00 3.03 2.29
C VAL A 128 9.45 3.39 0.91
N LEU A 129 8.55 2.55 0.39
CA LEU A 129 7.76 2.85 -0.81
C LEU A 129 6.29 2.62 -0.54
N TRP A 130 5.49 3.68 -0.64
CA TRP A 130 4.03 3.60 -0.66
C TRP A 130 3.53 3.98 -2.04
N VAL A 131 2.51 3.27 -2.52
CA VAL A 131 1.87 3.53 -3.81
C VAL A 131 0.36 3.44 -3.62
N ARG A 132 -0.36 4.43 -4.15
CA ARG A 132 -1.83 4.45 -4.15
C ARG A 132 -2.35 4.35 -5.58
N GLY A 133 -3.30 3.44 -5.79
CA GLY A 133 -3.86 3.09 -7.10
C GLY A 133 -3.36 1.73 -7.62
N GLY A 134 -4.06 1.20 -8.64
CA GLY A 134 -3.77 -0.10 -9.24
C GLY A 134 -3.69 -0.13 -10.76
N ASN A 135 -4.34 0.80 -11.47
CA ASN A 135 -4.39 0.76 -12.93
C ASN A 135 -3.02 1.07 -13.53
N GLY A 136 -2.56 0.24 -14.48
CA GLY A 136 -1.26 0.41 -15.13
C GLY A 136 -0.05 0.11 -14.22
N LEU A 137 -0.27 -0.15 -12.93
CA LEU A 137 0.81 -0.40 -11.98
C LEU A 137 1.47 -1.74 -12.24
N THR A 138 2.77 -1.72 -12.51
CA THR A 138 3.55 -2.94 -12.74
C THR A 138 4.87 -2.92 -11.99
N LEU A 139 5.39 -4.12 -11.73
CA LEU A 139 6.71 -4.37 -11.15
C LEU A 139 7.29 -5.62 -11.80
N THR A 140 8.55 -5.58 -12.17
CA THR A 140 9.32 -6.77 -12.55
C THR A 140 10.00 -7.34 -11.32
N PRO A 141 9.95 -8.67 -11.07
CA PRO A 141 10.64 -9.28 -9.93
C PRO A 141 12.10 -8.86 -9.85
N MET A 142 12.53 -8.41 -8.68
CA MET A 142 13.87 -7.84 -8.51
C MET A 142 14.47 -8.13 -7.13
N ARG A 143 15.74 -7.80 -6.96
CA ARG A 143 16.37 -7.72 -5.64
C ARG A 143 16.46 -6.26 -5.21
N HIS A 144 16.02 -5.96 -3.99
CA HIS A 144 16.22 -4.64 -3.38
C HIS A 144 16.63 -4.77 -1.92
N ASP A 145 17.86 -4.36 -1.60
CA ASP A 145 18.48 -4.60 -0.29
C ASP A 145 18.09 -3.58 0.78
N GLY A 146 17.62 -2.39 0.38
CA GLY A 146 17.28 -1.31 1.31
C GLY A 146 15.82 -1.31 1.80
N LEU A 147 14.90 -1.94 1.08
CA LEU A 147 13.45 -1.76 1.31
C LEU A 147 13.05 -2.44 2.61
N ARG A 148 12.45 -1.66 3.51
CA ARG A 148 11.94 -2.08 4.83
C ARG A 148 10.42 -2.05 4.88
N GLU A 149 9.81 -1.13 4.16
CA GLU A 149 8.36 -0.99 4.10
C GLU A 149 7.90 -0.80 2.66
N LEU A 150 6.94 -1.64 2.26
CA LEU A 150 6.30 -1.59 0.95
C LEU A 150 4.79 -1.63 1.13
N ARG A 151 4.08 -0.65 0.59
CA ARG A 151 2.62 -0.56 0.69
C ARG A 151 1.99 -0.26 -0.66
N PHE A 152 0.95 -1.02 -0.96
CA PHE A 152 0.05 -0.78 -2.09
C PHE A 152 -1.36 -0.58 -1.56
N GLU A 153 -1.84 0.66 -1.64
CA GLU A 153 -3.23 1.03 -1.39
C GLU A 153 -3.96 0.97 -2.73
N SER A 154 -5.03 0.17 -2.85
CA SER A 154 -5.77 0.06 -4.10
C SER A 154 -7.23 -0.30 -3.88
N GLY A 155 -8.08 0.21 -4.78
CA GLY A 155 -9.44 -0.24 -4.99
C GLY A 155 -9.54 -1.55 -5.77
N GLY A 156 -8.49 -1.92 -6.50
CA GLY A 156 -8.34 -3.14 -7.29
C GLY A 156 -6.87 -3.37 -7.66
N LEU A 157 -6.19 -4.30 -7.00
CA LEU A 157 -4.76 -4.52 -7.18
C LEU A 157 -4.48 -5.59 -8.25
N PRO A 158 -3.54 -5.36 -9.19
CA PRO A 158 -3.18 -6.36 -10.18
C PRO A 158 -2.51 -7.61 -9.56
N GLY A 159 -3.00 -8.80 -9.87
CA GLY A 159 -2.43 -10.08 -9.41
C GLY A 159 -0.99 -10.27 -9.88
N ALA A 160 -0.67 -9.81 -11.10
CA ALA A 160 0.69 -9.83 -11.62
C ALA A 160 1.68 -9.03 -10.75
N LEU A 161 1.25 -7.88 -10.21
CA LEU A 161 2.05 -7.07 -9.28
C LEU A 161 2.29 -7.82 -7.97
N VAL A 162 1.23 -8.37 -7.38
CA VAL A 162 1.30 -9.15 -6.12
C VAL A 162 2.26 -10.33 -6.25
N ARG A 163 2.14 -11.06 -7.37
CA ARG A 163 3.04 -12.16 -7.71
C ARG A 163 4.48 -11.68 -7.84
N ALA A 164 4.72 -10.57 -8.56
CA ALA A 164 6.06 -10.03 -8.76
C ALA A 164 6.73 -9.57 -7.45
N VAL A 165 5.96 -9.02 -6.51
CA VAL A 165 6.43 -8.68 -5.15
C VAL A 165 6.84 -9.96 -4.41
N GLY A 166 6.01 -11.01 -4.46
CA GLY A 166 6.32 -12.30 -3.83
C GLY A 166 7.51 -13.05 -4.45
N GLU A 167 7.77 -12.85 -5.74
CA GLU A 167 8.92 -13.41 -6.47
C GLU A 167 10.22 -12.58 -6.29
N SER A 168 10.10 -11.37 -5.75
CA SER A 168 11.24 -10.50 -5.48
C SER A 168 12.06 -10.95 -4.26
N THR A 169 13.33 -10.56 -4.22
CA THR A 169 14.20 -10.75 -3.06
C THR A 169 14.36 -9.44 -2.31
N LEU A 170 13.64 -9.30 -1.20
CA LEU A 170 13.57 -8.08 -0.39
C LEU A 170 14.04 -8.43 1.04
N PRO A 171 15.36 -8.63 1.24
CA PRO A 171 15.88 -9.22 2.47
C PRO A 171 15.68 -8.35 3.71
N ALA A 172 15.54 -7.04 3.54
CA ALA A 172 15.30 -6.08 4.61
C ALA A 172 13.82 -5.76 4.84
N LEU A 173 12.89 -6.33 4.06
CA LEU A 173 11.48 -5.97 4.14
C LEU A 173 10.88 -6.47 5.45
N GLU A 174 10.47 -5.53 6.28
CA GLU A 174 9.87 -5.77 7.61
C GLU A 174 8.35 -5.65 7.55
N ARG A 175 7.82 -4.78 6.68
CA ARG A 175 6.39 -4.53 6.49
C ARG A 175 5.98 -4.59 5.02
N LEU A 176 4.93 -5.36 4.74
CA LEU A 176 4.27 -5.42 3.45
C LEU A 176 2.77 -5.26 3.62
N ASP A 177 2.19 -4.29 2.93
CA ASP A 177 0.74 -4.08 2.91
C ASP A 177 0.23 -4.15 1.46
N VAL A 178 -0.73 -5.03 1.20
CA VAL A 178 -1.40 -5.14 -0.10
C VAL A 178 -2.92 -5.06 0.09
N TRP A 179 -3.53 -4.01 -0.46
CA TRP A 179 -4.98 -3.83 -0.48
C TRP A 179 -5.51 -4.42 -1.79
N LEU A 180 -6.13 -5.60 -1.72
CA LEU A 180 -6.48 -6.38 -2.90
C LEU A 180 -7.57 -5.73 -3.75
N GLY A 181 -8.54 -5.09 -3.09
CA GLY A 181 -9.64 -4.43 -3.75
C GLY A 181 -10.65 -5.40 -4.36
N ARG A 182 -11.32 -4.94 -5.43
CA ARG A 182 -12.40 -5.63 -6.13
C ARG A 182 -12.18 -5.68 -7.63
N SER A 183 -12.80 -6.66 -8.28
CA SER A 183 -12.83 -6.76 -9.74
C SER A 183 -13.52 -5.59 -10.42
N ASP A 184 -14.53 -5.00 -9.75
CA ASP A 184 -15.25 -3.82 -10.26
C ASP A 184 -14.34 -2.59 -10.44
N TYR A 185 -13.17 -2.61 -9.79
CA TYR A 185 -12.16 -1.54 -9.82
C TYR A 185 -10.85 -1.99 -10.45
N GLY A 186 -10.89 -3.00 -11.33
CA GLY A 186 -9.74 -3.46 -12.10
C GLY A 186 -8.86 -4.50 -11.41
N GLY A 187 -9.17 -4.90 -10.17
CA GLY A 187 -8.42 -5.94 -9.46
C GLY A 187 -8.65 -7.32 -10.06
N ASP A 188 -7.58 -8.08 -10.27
CA ASP A 188 -7.64 -9.47 -10.74
C ASP A 188 -6.83 -10.44 -9.88
N THR A 189 -6.41 -9.99 -8.69
CA THR A 189 -5.61 -10.82 -7.77
C THR A 189 -6.37 -12.06 -7.32
N THR A 190 -5.75 -13.22 -7.52
CA THR A 190 -6.23 -14.53 -7.06
C THR A 190 -5.37 -15.07 -5.90
N VAL A 191 -5.80 -16.16 -5.27
CA VAL A 191 -5.01 -16.85 -4.24
C VAL A 191 -3.69 -17.38 -4.81
N GLU A 192 -3.69 -17.79 -6.07
CA GLU A 192 -2.51 -18.27 -6.79
C GLU A 192 -1.44 -17.18 -6.95
N ASP A 193 -1.86 -15.92 -7.12
CA ASP A 193 -0.94 -14.77 -7.19
C ASP A 193 -0.27 -14.48 -5.85
N LEU A 194 -0.93 -14.80 -4.73
CA LEU A 194 -0.39 -14.65 -3.38
C LEU A 194 0.63 -15.74 -3.03
N ALA A 195 0.65 -16.87 -3.74
CA ALA A 195 1.44 -18.04 -3.35
C ALA A 195 2.95 -17.74 -3.15
N PRO A 196 3.64 -16.99 -4.03
CA PRO A 196 5.06 -16.65 -3.81
C PRO A 196 5.28 -15.78 -2.57
N LEU A 197 4.40 -14.81 -2.33
CA LEU A 197 4.41 -13.93 -1.17
C LEU A 197 4.21 -14.73 0.11
N LEU A 198 3.20 -15.61 0.14
CA LEU A 198 2.85 -16.46 1.28
C LEU A 198 3.92 -17.53 1.58
N ALA A 199 4.68 -17.96 0.57
CA ALA A 199 5.87 -18.78 0.77
C ALA A 199 7.00 -18.00 1.47
N GLY A 200 7.09 -16.68 1.23
CA GLY A 200 7.99 -15.77 1.94
C GLY A 200 9.47 -16.08 1.75
N ALA A 201 9.85 -16.69 0.62
CA ALA A 201 11.23 -17.13 0.34
C ALA A 201 12.20 -15.95 0.23
N GLY A 202 11.77 -14.86 -0.42
CA GLY A 202 12.53 -13.62 -0.58
C GLY A 202 12.37 -12.63 0.58
N LEU A 203 11.58 -12.96 1.61
CA LEU A 203 11.11 -12.03 2.66
C LEU A 203 11.51 -12.51 4.08
N PRO A 204 12.81 -12.72 4.38
CA PRO A 204 13.25 -13.29 5.65
C PRO A 204 13.00 -12.36 6.86
N ALA A 205 13.05 -11.05 6.65
CA ALA A 205 12.86 -10.03 7.69
C ALA A 205 11.39 -9.69 7.96
N LEU A 206 10.43 -10.22 7.18
CA LEU A 206 9.04 -9.80 7.27
C LEU A 206 8.46 -10.09 8.68
N ARG A 207 7.89 -9.05 9.30
CA ARG A 207 7.23 -9.12 10.61
C ARG A 207 5.81 -8.57 10.57
N HIS A 208 5.46 -7.76 9.58
CA HIS A 208 4.12 -7.25 9.36
C HIS A 208 3.68 -7.62 7.96
N LEU A 209 2.53 -8.29 7.85
CA LEU A 209 1.88 -8.55 6.58
C LEU A 209 0.41 -8.13 6.66
N ALA A 210 -0.01 -7.24 5.77
CA ALA A 210 -1.40 -6.95 5.50
C ALA A 210 -1.79 -7.50 4.12
N VAL A 211 -2.78 -8.39 4.07
CA VAL A 211 -3.45 -8.84 2.84
C VAL A 211 -4.94 -8.59 3.03
N CYS A 212 -5.35 -7.35 2.78
CA CYS A 212 -6.62 -6.79 3.24
C CYS A 212 -7.41 -6.18 2.07
N ASN A 213 -8.58 -5.62 2.38
CA ASN A 213 -9.45 -4.95 1.40
C ASN A 213 -9.91 -5.84 0.22
N GLY A 214 -9.97 -7.17 0.37
CA GLY A 214 -10.36 -8.08 -0.71
C GLY A 214 -11.85 -8.43 -0.74
N GLU A 215 -12.43 -8.58 -1.94
CA GLU A 215 -13.81 -9.09 -2.08
C GLU A 215 -13.96 -10.59 -1.84
N SER A 216 -12.88 -11.36 -2.04
CA SER A 216 -12.82 -12.81 -1.76
C SER A 216 -12.00 -13.11 -0.49
N GLN A 217 -12.19 -12.30 0.55
CA GLN A 217 -11.33 -12.31 1.74
C GLN A 217 -11.32 -13.67 2.46
N ASP A 218 -12.43 -14.41 2.50
CA ASP A 218 -12.46 -15.76 3.10
C ASP A 218 -11.44 -16.73 2.45
N ALA A 219 -11.30 -16.68 1.13
CA ALA A 219 -10.35 -17.52 0.40
C ALA A 219 -8.89 -17.09 0.64
N VAL A 220 -8.66 -15.78 0.72
CA VAL A 220 -7.36 -15.20 1.08
C VAL A 220 -6.95 -15.63 2.48
N VAL A 221 -7.86 -15.50 3.46
CA VAL A 221 -7.63 -15.91 4.85
C VAL A 221 -7.34 -17.41 4.94
N ALA A 222 -8.07 -18.25 4.21
CA ALA A 222 -7.79 -19.68 4.15
C ALA A 222 -6.38 -19.99 3.62
N ALA A 223 -5.92 -19.26 2.60
CA ALA A 223 -4.57 -19.41 2.07
C ALA A 223 -3.49 -18.93 3.06
N VAL A 224 -3.77 -17.86 3.79
CA VAL A 224 -2.88 -17.33 4.83
C VAL A 224 -2.78 -18.29 6.01
N ALA A 225 -3.87 -18.98 6.39
CA ALA A 225 -3.95 -19.82 7.58
C ALA A 225 -2.81 -20.86 7.68
N ASP A 226 -2.33 -21.38 6.55
CA ASP A 226 -1.24 -22.37 6.47
C ASP A 226 0.05 -21.84 5.81
N ALA A 227 0.14 -20.54 5.55
CA ALA A 227 1.26 -19.95 4.83
C ALA A 227 2.57 -20.00 5.62
N ALA A 228 3.68 -20.30 4.91
CA ALA A 228 5.01 -20.45 5.50
C ALA A 228 5.61 -19.15 6.05
N VAL A 229 5.08 -18.00 5.63
CA VAL A 229 5.46 -16.68 6.15
C VAL A 229 4.82 -16.38 7.51
N VAL A 230 3.72 -17.02 7.90
CA VAL A 230 2.99 -16.66 9.13
C VAL A 230 3.77 -16.90 10.44
N PRO A 231 4.54 -17.99 10.62
CA PRO A 231 5.25 -18.24 11.88
C PRO A 231 6.25 -17.16 12.30
N ARG A 232 6.70 -16.30 11.38
CA ARG A 232 7.65 -15.22 11.67
C ARG A 232 6.98 -13.85 11.85
N LEU A 233 5.69 -13.73 11.54
CA LEU A 233 4.97 -12.47 11.68
C LEU A 233 4.78 -12.11 13.16
N ALA A 234 4.81 -10.83 13.44
CA ALA A 234 4.36 -10.23 14.69
C ALA A 234 3.00 -9.55 14.51
N VAL A 235 2.69 -9.09 13.30
CA VAL A 235 1.39 -8.50 12.95
C VAL A 235 0.87 -9.14 11.68
N LEU A 236 -0.38 -9.58 11.73
CA LEU A 236 -1.14 -10.05 10.59
C LEU A 236 -2.39 -9.19 10.45
N ASP A 237 -2.60 -8.61 9.28
CA ASP A 237 -3.76 -7.77 8.98
C ASP A 237 -4.53 -8.39 7.80
N LEU A 238 -5.80 -8.74 8.07
CA LEU A 238 -6.75 -9.35 7.14
C LEU A 238 -8.04 -8.53 7.09
N SER A 239 -7.96 -7.25 7.46
CA SER A 239 -9.05 -6.29 7.62
C SER A 239 -9.67 -5.84 6.29
N MET A 240 -10.66 -4.95 6.36
CA MET A 240 -11.21 -4.17 5.23
C MET A 240 -11.87 -4.96 4.10
N GLY A 241 -11.85 -6.30 4.16
CA GLY A 241 -12.39 -7.18 3.13
C GLY A 241 -13.77 -7.74 3.48
N VAL A 242 -14.28 -8.57 2.57
CA VAL A 242 -15.51 -9.35 2.78
C VAL A 242 -15.18 -10.62 3.57
N LEU A 243 -14.79 -10.44 4.84
CA LEU A 243 -14.47 -11.53 5.76
C LEU A 243 -15.72 -11.99 6.50
N THR A 244 -16.05 -13.28 6.39
CA THR A 244 -17.19 -13.91 7.07
C THR A 244 -16.73 -14.98 8.04
N ASP A 245 -17.69 -15.57 8.77
CA ASP A 245 -17.45 -16.66 9.71
C ASP A 245 -16.66 -17.81 9.07
N GLN A 246 -16.86 -18.07 7.78
CA GLN A 246 -16.14 -19.10 7.04
C GLN A 246 -14.62 -18.83 6.98
N GLY A 247 -14.21 -17.59 6.69
CA GLY A 247 -12.79 -17.23 6.64
C GLY A 247 -12.13 -17.37 8.00
N VAL A 248 -12.81 -16.94 9.07
CA VAL A 248 -12.32 -17.12 10.44
C VAL A 248 -12.25 -18.58 10.86
N ASP A 249 -13.22 -19.41 10.46
CA ASP A 249 -13.17 -20.85 10.72
C ASP A 249 -11.94 -21.49 10.07
N ALA A 250 -11.62 -21.10 8.84
CA ALA A 250 -10.40 -21.54 8.16
C ALA A 250 -9.14 -21.04 8.88
N LEU A 251 -9.12 -19.76 9.30
CA LEU A 251 -8.00 -19.17 10.03
C LEU A 251 -7.69 -19.93 11.33
N LEU A 252 -8.72 -20.24 12.11
CA LEU A 252 -8.59 -20.94 13.39
C LEU A 252 -8.28 -22.43 13.24
N ALA A 253 -8.60 -23.02 12.08
CA ALA A 253 -8.28 -24.40 11.74
C ALA A 253 -6.83 -24.59 11.21
N GLY A 254 -6.18 -23.50 10.79
CA GLY A 254 -4.80 -23.51 10.30
C GLY A 254 -3.77 -23.57 11.42
N GLN A 255 -2.61 -22.95 11.18
CA GLN A 255 -1.53 -22.94 12.16
C GLN A 255 -1.82 -22.01 13.37
N PRO A 256 -1.23 -22.27 14.56
CA PRO A 256 -1.40 -21.40 15.71
C PRO A 256 -0.95 -19.96 15.44
N LEU A 257 -1.75 -18.99 15.85
CA LEU A 257 -1.45 -17.55 15.73
C LEU A 257 -1.15 -16.89 17.07
N THR A 258 -1.00 -17.66 18.14
CA THR A 258 -0.78 -17.15 19.51
C THR A 258 0.58 -16.48 19.71
N HIS A 259 1.49 -16.59 18.74
CA HIS A 259 2.76 -15.86 18.71
C HIS A 259 2.62 -14.43 18.18
N LEU A 260 1.52 -14.11 17.50
CA LEU A 260 1.29 -12.76 17.00
C LEU A 260 1.19 -11.77 18.16
N ARG A 261 1.72 -10.57 17.95
CA ARG A 261 1.44 -9.42 18.80
C ARG A 261 0.04 -8.88 18.50
N ARG A 262 -0.32 -8.77 17.21
CA ARG A 262 -1.60 -8.22 16.76
C ARG A 262 -2.18 -9.02 15.59
N LEU A 263 -3.48 -9.27 15.64
CA LEU A 263 -4.29 -9.74 14.53
C LEU A 263 -5.34 -8.67 14.24
N ASP A 264 -5.29 -8.07 13.06
CA ASP A 264 -6.22 -7.02 12.65
C ASP A 264 -7.27 -7.58 11.69
N LEU A 265 -8.53 -7.52 12.11
CA LEU A 265 -9.70 -7.93 11.35
C LEU A 265 -10.73 -6.79 11.26
N HIS A 266 -10.35 -5.53 11.50
CA HIS A 266 -11.33 -4.43 11.48
C HIS A 266 -12.04 -4.35 10.12
N HIS A 267 -13.27 -3.82 10.10
CA HIS A 267 -14.11 -3.84 8.91
C HIS A 267 -14.30 -5.27 8.35
N HIS A 268 -15.22 -6.00 8.98
CA HIS A 268 -15.53 -7.40 8.67
C HIS A 268 -17.03 -7.68 8.68
N PHE A 269 -17.47 -8.87 8.26
CA PHE A 269 -18.87 -9.34 8.30
C PHE A 269 -19.08 -10.53 9.26
N LEU A 270 -18.23 -10.66 10.29
CA LEU A 270 -18.31 -11.72 11.30
C LEU A 270 -19.52 -11.58 12.23
N SER A 271 -20.13 -12.72 12.56
CA SER A 271 -21.10 -12.81 13.65
C SER A 271 -20.44 -12.56 15.02
N GLU A 272 -21.24 -12.16 16.01
CA GLU A 272 -20.76 -12.01 17.39
C GLU A 272 -20.22 -13.33 17.97
N GLU A 273 -20.71 -14.47 17.49
CA GLU A 273 -20.17 -15.78 17.87
C GLU A 273 -18.78 -16.02 17.28
N ALA A 274 -18.58 -15.76 15.99
CA ALA A 274 -17.26 -15.86 15.37
C ALA A 274 -16.24 -14.91 16.02
N GLN A 275 -16.64 -13.67 16.29
CA GLN A 275 -15.80 -12.69 16.99
C GLN A 275 -15.32 -13.20 18.36
N ARG A 276 -16.21 -13.76 19.18
CA ARG A 276 -15.85 -14.36 20.48
C ARG A 276 -14.89 -15.54 20.32
N ARG A 277 -15.13 -16.42 19.33
CA ARG A 277 -14.25 -17.57 19.06
C ARG A 277 -12.83 -17.15 18.70
N VAL A 278 -12.65 -16.06 17.93
CA VAL A 278 -11.31 -15.53 17.61
C VAL A 278 -10.58 -15.09 18.87
N VAL A 279 -11.24 -14.29 19.72
CA VAL A 279 -10.64 -13.78 20.96
C VAL A 279 -10.28 -14.94 21.91
N ASP A 280 -11.20 -15.89 22.09
CA ASP A 280 -10.99 -17.04 22.98
C ASP A 280 -9.85 -17.95 22.49
N ALA A 281 -9.68 -18.10 21.16
CA ALA A 281 -8.64 -18.92 20.57
C ALA A 281 -7.24 -18.27 20.62
N LEU A 282 -7.14 -16.95 20.80
CA LEU A 282 -5.89 -16.17 20.68
C LEU A 282 -5.54 -15.40 21.96
N PRO A 283 -5.38 -16.09 23.12
CA PRO A 283 -5.04 -15.43 24.37
C PRO A 283 -3.68 -14.72 24.27
N GLY A 284 -3.65 -13.43 24.63
CA GLY A 284 -2.43 -12.61 24.62
C GLY A 284 -2.14 -11.90 23.30
N VAL A 285 -2.92 -12.15 22.26
CA VAL A 285 -2.87 -11.42 20.99
C VAL A 285 -3.78 -10.20 21.07
N GLU A 286 -3.32 -9.04 20.62
CA GLU A 286 -4.19 -7.88 20.39
C GLU A 286 -5.05 -8.15 19.16
N VAL A 287 -6.33 -8.47 19.36
CA VAL A 287 -7.28 -8.71 18.26
C VAL A 287 -8.10 -7.45 18.03
N ASP A 288 -8.02 -6.89 16.82
CA ASP A 288 -8.88 -5.78 16.38
C ASP A 288 -10.09 -6.34 15.62
N LEU A 289 -11.28 -6.17 16.19
CA LEU A 289 -12.58 -6.55 15.62
C LEU A 289 -13.49 -5.34 15.47
N SER A 290 -12.90 -4.14 15.40
CA SER A 290 -13.67 -2.91 15.27
C SER A 290 -14.36 -2.81 13.90
N ASP A 291 -15.37 -1.94 13.83
CA ASP A 291 -16.09 -1.66 12.58
C ASP A 291 -16.79 -2.88 11.95
N ALA A 292 -17.51 -3.67 12.76
CA ALA A 292 -18.32 -4.78 12.27
C ALA A 292 -19.44 -4.30 11.32
N GLN A 293 -19.44 -4.82 10.09
CA GLN A 293 -20.37 -4.48 9.02
C GLN A 293 -21.57 -5.42 8.96
N LYS A 294 -22.64 -4.95 8.32
CA LYS A 294 -23.81 -5.76 7.95
C LYS A 294 -23.96 -5.76 6.44
N ALA A 295 -24.38 -6.90 5.88
CA ALA A 295 -24.69 -6.95 4.46
C ALA A 295 -25.84 -5.99 4.14
N SER A 296 -25.69 -5.24 3.05
CA SER A 296 -26.76 -4.41 2.49
C SER A 296 -27.74 -5.31 1.75
N VAL A 297 -29.04 -5.16 2.01
CA VAL A 297 -30.08 -5.93 1.32
C VAL A 297 -30.79 -5.04 0.32
N TYR A 298 -30.67 -5.36 -0.96
CA TYR A 298 -31.38 -4.67 -2.04
C TYR A 298 -32.01 -5.70 -2.98
N ASP A 299 -33.31 -5.55 -3.25
CA ASP A 299 -34.11 -6.48 -4.06
C ASP A 299 -33.96 -7.97 -3.65
N GLY A 300 -33.91 -8.23 -2.33
CA GLY A 300 -33.77 -9.57 -1.77
C GLY A 300 -32.38 -10.20 -1.93
N ARG A 301 -31.39 -9.45 -2.44
CA ARG A 301 -29.99 -9.87 -2.55
C ARG A 301 -29.14 -9.17 -1.50
N GLU A 302 -28.21 -9.92 -0.92
CA GLU A 302 -27.21 -9.39 0.01
C GLU A 302 -25.99 -8.89 -0.76
N TYR A 303 -25.51 -7.72 -0.38
CA TYR A 303 -24.31 -7.08 -0.91
C TYR A 303 -23.36 -6.80 0.25
N ARG A 304 -22.10 -7.19 0.07
CA ARG A 304 -21.00 -6.87 0.98
C ARG A 304 -19.98 -6.06 0.19
N PHE A 305 -19.39 -5.07 0.84
CA PHE A 305 -18.44 -4.15 0.22
C PHE A 305 -17.13 -4.17 1.02
N THR A 306 -16.04 -3.91 0.32
CA THR A 306 -14.74 -3.65 0.92
C THR A 306 -14.72 -2.22 1.49
N ALA A 307 -13.81 -1.92 2.43
CA ALA A 307 -13.75 -0.60 3.07
C ALA A 307 -13.30 0.50 2.08
N VAL A 308 -12.45 0.11 1.12
CA VAL A 308 -11.93 0.98 0.07
C VAL A 308 -12.26 0.34 -1.28
N GLY A 309 -12.79 1.17 -2.18
CA GLY A 309 -13.17 0.81 -3.54
C GLY A 309 -12.74 1.94 -4.45
N GLU A 310 -13.69 2.80 -4.85
CA GLU A 310 -13.45 4.15 -5.38
C GLU A 310 -12.74 5.08 -4.36
#